data_AF-A0A2V9UZ92-F1
#
_entry.id   AF-A0A2V9UZ92-F1
#
_cell.length_a   1.000
_cell.length_b   1.000
_cell.length_c   1.000
_cell.angle_alpha   90.00
_cell.angle_beta   90.00
_cell.angle_gamma   90.00
#
_symmetry.space_group_name_H-M   'P 1'
#
loop_
_entity.id
_entity.type
_entity.pdbx_description
1 polymer ?
#
loop_
_entity_poly.entity_id
_entity_poly.type
_entity_poly.pdbx_seq_one_letter_code
_entity_poly.pdbx_strand_id
1 'polypeptide(L)'
;MRTTGRAQPSSEVGGRNREVFMLAVHLMSVLLLAASSLAWAQLEIENHGHLDMPEQQARVLFLTTNRVLESEFHSPGALENAFRMKLVLGEKAERFTIDDSSGNGTIYLEKWNEGKFAVAAMRLAVQHLLVPERQKRMLEEIVRRTHEIAPIKAAQLRNKPASPAVPHLQDDCISQMMNAALRGVDCRTSAINSRPSAASPER
;
A
#
# COMPACT_ATOMS: atom_id res chain seq x y z
N MET A 1 84.13 27.49 41.53
CA MET A 1 83.07 28.52 41.43
C MET A 1 82.64 28.62 39.96
N ARG A 2 81.52 27.98 39.58
CA ARG A 2 80.85 28.17 38.28
C ARG A 2 79.44 27.58 38.33
N THR A 3 78.51 28.52 38.21
CA THR A 3 77.05 28.54 38.01
C THR A 3 76.33 27.26 37.58
N THR A 4 75.31 26.90 38.35
CA THR A 4 74.19 26.02 37.98
C THR A 4 73.23 26.76 37.05
N GLY A 5 73.10 26.31 35.79
CA GLY A 5 72.02 26.70 34.90
C GLY A 5 70.84 25.74 35.06
N ARG A 6 69.76 26.17 35.71
CA ARG A 6 68.52 25.39 35.83
C ARG A 6 67.61 25.81 34.67
N ALA A 7 67.44 24.92 33.70
CA ALA A 7 66.48 25.09 32.62
C ALA A 7 65.06 24.92 33.18
N GLN A 8 64.19 25.87 32.87
CA GLN A 8 62.79 25.91 33.26
C GLN A 8 61.96 25.33 32.11
N PRO A 9 61.15 24.27 32.31
CA PRO A 9 60.37 23.68 31.23
C PRO A 9 59.17 24.58 30.88
N SER A 10 59.13 25.00 29.62
CA SER A 10 58.06 25.76 28.99
C SER A 10 56.75 24.98 28.97
N SER A 11 55.78 25.42 29.77
CA SER A 11 54.41 24.91 29.86
C SER A 11 53.50 25.52 28.79
N GLU A 12 53.74 25.23 27.51
CA GLU A 12 52.93 25.79 26.39
C GLU A 12 52.14 24.76 25.56
N VAL A 13 52.16 23.48 25.93
CA VAL A 13 51.55 22.41 25.10
C VAL A 13 50.10 22.05 25.51
N GLY A 14 49.54 22.69 26.54
CA GLY A 14 48.26 22.28 27.15
C GLY A 14 46.98 22.94 26.59
N GLY A 15 47.07 24.14 26.00
CA GLY A 15 45.87 24.93 25.65
C GLY A 15 45.19 24.50 24.34
N ARG A 16 46.00 24.26 23.30
CA ARG A 16 45.49 24.00 21.94
C ARG A 16 44.79 22.65 21.79
N ASN A 17 45.22 21.64 22.55
CA ASN A 17 44.57 20.33 22.55
C ASN A 17 43.19 20.35 23.22
N ARG A 18 42.97 21.29 24.15
CA ARG A 18 41.74 21.41 24.92
C ARG A 18 40.59 22.02 24.11
N GLU A 19 40.91 23.01 23.27
CA GLU A 19 39.99 23.63 22.30
C GLU A 19 39.53 22.62 21.24
N VAL A 20 40.48 21.85 20.69
CA VAL A 20 40.19 20.80 19.69
C VAL A 20 39.32 19.70 20.29
N PHE A 21 39.56 19.32 21.55
CA PHE A 21 38.74 18.32 22.25
C PHE A 21 37.31 18.82 22.48
N MET A 22 37.13 20.08 22.88
CA MET A 22 35.80 20.68 23.08
C MET A 22 35.01 20.79 21.77
N LEU A 23 35.67 21.18 20.68
CA LEU A 23 35.06 21.21 19.35
C LEU A 23 34.64 19.82 18.87
N ALA A 24 35.47 18.79 19.09
CA ALA A 24 35.15 17.41 18.74
C ALA A 24 33.95 16.89 19.55
N VAL A 25 33.89 17.18 20.85
CA VAL A 25 32.76 16.81 21.72
C VAL A 25 31.47 17.50 21.30
N HIS A 26 31.53 18.79 20.94
CA HIS A 26 30.37 19.52 20.41
C HIS A 26 29.92 18.98 19.05
N LEU A 27 30.85 18.67 18.14
CA LEU A 27 30.49 18.10 16.84
C LEU A 27 29.83 16.72 16.99
N MET A 28 30.37 15.86 17.86
CA MET A 28 29.83 14.52 18.13
C MET A 28 28.46 14.57 18.81
N SER A 29 28.25 15.48 19.76
CA SER A 29 26.95 15.66 20.39
C SER A 29 25.89 16.17 19.42
N VAL A 30 26.23 17.13 18.55
CA VAL A 30 25.32 17.59 17.48
C VAL A 30 25.00 16.45 16.51
N LEU A 31 25.99 15.63 16.13
CA LEU A 31 25.75 14.46 15.26
C LEU A 31 24.83 13.43 15.93
N LEU A 32 25.01 13.14 17.22
CA LEU A 32 24.15 12.21 17.96
C LEU A 32 22.71 12.72 18.09
N LEU A 33 22.53 14.01 18.36
CA LEU A 33 21.20 14.63 18.43
C LEU A 33 20.52 14.69 17.06
N ALA A 34 21.27 14.89 15.97
CA ALA A 34 20.72 14.83 14.62
C ALA A 34 20.30 13.39 14.25
N ALA A 35 21.10 12.39 14.61
CA ALA A 35 20.82 10.98 14.31
C ALA A 35 19.57 10.44 15.03
N SER A 36 19.28 10.90 16.25
CA SER A 36 18.10 10.45 17.00
C SER A 36 16.77 10.98 16.45
N SER A 37 16.79 12.08 15.68
CA SER A 37 15.59 12.70 15.09
C SER A 37 15.02 11.96 13.88
N LEU A 38 15.78 11.00 13.31
CA LEU A 38 15.39 10.24 12.11
C LEU A 38 14.58 8.97 12.42
N ALA A 39 14.41 8.61 13.69
CA ALA A 39 13.59 7.48 14.10
C ALA A 39 12.10 7.85 14.15
N TRP A 40 11.54 8.27 13.02
CA TRP A 40 10.08 8.36 12.88
C TRP A 40 9.53 6.95 12.78
N ALA A 41 8.90 6.47 13.84
CA ALA A 41 8.23 5.19 13.82
C ALA A 41 7.06 5.21 12.84
N GLN A 42 7.00 4.24 11.92
CA GLN A 42 5.85 4.08 11.02
C GLN A 42 4.56 3.73 11.80
N LEU A 43 4.70 3.19 13.01
CA LEU A 43 3.62 2.95 13.95
C LEU A 43 3.78 3.85 15.19
N GLU A 44 2.87 4.81 15.34
CA GLU A 44 2.69 5.60 16.56
C GLU A 44 1.70 4.87 17.47
N ILE A 45 2.02 4.74 18.77
CA ILE A 45 1.17 4.06 19.74
C ILE A 45 0.81 5.07 20.83
N GLU A 46 -0.48 5.30 21.02
CA GLU A 46 -1.05 6.03 22.15
C GLU A 46 -1.81 5.08 23.05
N ASN A 47 -1.35 4.91 24.28
CA ASN A 47 -1.96 4.03 25.27
C ASN A 47 -2.41 4.81 26.50
N HIS A 48 -3.50 5.59 26.36
CA HIS A 48 -4.03 6.46 27.42
C HIS A 48 -4.46 5.68 28.67
N GLY A 49 -4.90 4.43 28.49
CA GLY A 49 -5.35 3.56 29.59
C GLY A 49 -4.24 2.77 30.27
N HIS A 50 -2.97 2.91 29.86
CA HIS A 50 -1.85 2.05 30.29
C HIS A 50 -2.20 0.55 30.25
N LEU A 51 -2.93 0.15 29.20
CA LEU A 51 -3.36 -1.22 29.01
C LEU A 51 -2.15 -2.11 28.73
N ASP A 52 -2.20 -3.36 29.20
CA ASP A 52 -1.18 -4.34 28.91
C ASP A 52 -1.17 -4.65 27.41
N MET A 53 -0.10 -4.24 26.73
CA MET A 53 0.06 -4.40 25.30
C MET A 53 1.55 -4.62 24.94
N PRO A 54 1.89 -5.68 24.21
CA PRO A 54 3.25 -5.92 23.77
C PRO A 54 3.62 -4.99 22.60
N GLU A 55 4.04 -3.75 22.89
CA GLU A 55 4.34 -2.72 21.88
C GLU A 55 5.32 -3.19 20.80
N GLN A 56 6.37 -3.92 21.20
CA GLN A 56 7.35 -4.46 20.25
C GLN A 56 6.71 -5.47 19.29
N GLN A 57 5.83 -6.34 19.81
CA GLN A 57 5.10 -7.29 18.98
C GLN A 57 4.14 -6.56 18.03
N ALA A 58 3.45 -5.51 18.48
CA ALA A 58 2.58 -4.70 17.62
C ALA A 58 3.35 -4.05 16.46
N ARG A 59 4.56 -3.53 16.74
CA ARG A 59 5.46 -2.97 15.71
C ARG A 59 5.93 -4.03 14.72
N VAL A 60 6.37 -5.19 15.20
CA VAL A 60 6.79 -6.31 14.34
C VAL A 60 5.64 -6.80 13.47
N LEU A 61 4.44 -6.93 14.05
CA LEU A 61 3.24 -7.34 13.34
C LEU A 61 2.89 -6.34 12.23
N PHE A 62 2.89 -5.04 12.54
CA PHE A 62 2.64 -3.99 11.54
C PHE A 62 3.63 -4.06 10.36
N LEU A 63 4.93 -4.13 10.65
CA LEU A 63 5.96 -4.22 9.62
C LEU A 63 5.82 -5.49 8.78
N THR A 64 5.48 -6.61 9.43
CA THR A 64 5.25 -7.89 8.74
C THR A 64 4.02 -7.81 7.84
N THR A 65 2.92 -7.24 8.32
CA THR A 65 1.71 -7.00 7.53
C THR A 65 2.01 -6.17 6.28
N ASN A 66 2.77 -5.08 6.41
CA ASN A 66 3.14 -4.25 5.27
C ASN A 66 4.00 -5.02 4.26
N ARG A 67 5.02 -5.76 4.71
CA ARG A 67 5.87 -6.58 3.81
C ARG A 67 5.08 -7.65 3.07
N VAL A 68 4.16 -8.33 3.75
CA VAL A 68 3.29 -9.34 3.12
C VAL A 68 2.43 -8.67 2.04
N LEU A 69 1.80 -7.54 2.34
CA LEU A 69 0.99 -6.82 1.37
C LEU A 69 1.80 -6.30 0.18
N GLU A 70 2.98 -5.73 0.39
CA GLU A 70 3.85 -5.31 -0.72
C GLU A 70 4.20 -6.46 -1.65
N SER A 71 4.46 -7.66 -1.09
CA SER A 71 4.70 -8.87 -1.87
C SER A 71 3.47 -9.29 -2.68
N GLU A 72 2.29 -9.34 -2.05
CA GLU A 72 1.03 -9.73 -2.70
C GLU A 72 0.63 -8.76 -3.83
N PHE A 73 0.81 -7.45 -3.59
CA PHE A 73 0.47 -6.41 -4.57
C PHE A 73 1.61 -6.12 -5.56
N HIS A 74 2.73 -6.85 -5.48
CA HIS A 74 3.91 -6.69 -6.34
C HIS A 74 4.42 -5.24 -6.36
N SER A 75 4.39 -4.57 -5.20
CA SER A 75 4.71 -3.16 -5.02
C SER A 75 5.76 -2.99 -3.91
N PRO A 76 7.01 -3.45 -4.13
CA PRO A 76 8.05 -3.42 -3.11
C PRO A 76 8.36 -1.97 -2.69
N GLY A 77 8.41 -1.72 -1.38
CA GLY A 77 8.73 -0.40 -0.82
C GLY A 77 7.62 0.65 -0.96
N ALA A 78 6.43 0.27 -1.44
CA ALA A 78 5.32 1.20 -1.58
C ALA A 78 4.70 1.62 -0.24
N LEU A 79 4.81 0.77 0.79
CA LEU A 79 4.40 1.06 2.16
C LEU A 79 5.60 1.44 3.03
N GLU A 80 6.79 0.93 2.70
CA GLU A 80 8.02 1.25 3.40
C GLU A 80 8.29 2.77 3.41
N ASN A 81 8.31 3.38 4.60
CA ASN A 81 8.52 4.80 4.86
C ASN A 81 7.41 5.77 4.41
N ALA A 82 6.52 5.36 3.51
CA ALA A 82 5.40 6.18 3.02
C ALA A 82 4.14 6.02 3.88
N PHE A 83 3.85 4.80 4.34
CA PHE A 83 2.65 4.51 5.11
C PHE A 83 2.91 4.64 6.61
N ARG A 84 2.20 5.56 7.25
CA ARG A 84 2.23 5.77 8.70
C ARG A 84 0.87 5.49 9.29
N MET A 85 0.90 4.88 10.47
CA MET A 85 -0.29 4.46 11.17
C MET A 85 -0.20 4.83 12.64
N LYS A 86 -1.33 5.23 13.20
CA LYS A 86 -1.47 5.51 14.63
C LYS A 86 -2.38 4.46 15.27
N LEU A 87 -1.99 3.91 16.40
CA LEU A 87 -2.78 3.00 17.22
C LEU A 87 -3.14 3.70 18.53
N VAL A 88 -4.42 3.91 18.76
CA VAL A 88 -4.95 4.47 20.01
C VAL A 88 -5.68 3.37 20.77
N LEU A 89 -5.22 3.10 21.98
CA LEU A 89 -5.82 2.12 22.90
C LEU A 89 -6.65 2.80 23.99
N GLY A 90 -7.73 2.12 24.41
CA GLY A 90 -8.62 2.58 25.49
C GLY A 90 -9.87 3.31 25.00
N GLU A 91 -10.13 3.31 23.69
CA GLU A 91 -11.32 3.93 23.12
C GLU A 91 -12.52 3.00 23.14
N LYS A 92 -13.68 3.47 23.63
CA LYS A 92 -14.90 2.65 23.72
C LYS A 92 -15.45 2.25 22.35
N ALA A 93 -15.25 3.09 21.34
CA ALA A 93 -15.72 2.85 19.99
C ALA A 93 -14.56 2.38 19.11
N GLU A 94 -14.48 1.08 18.88
CA GLU A 94 -13.49 0.51 17.97
C GLU A 94 -13.79 0.94 16.53
N ARG A 95 -12.81 1.56 15.86
CA ARG A 95 -12.94 2.07 14.49
C ARG A 95 -11.57 2.31 13.88
N PHE A 96 -11.55 2.54 12.57
CA PHE A 96 -10.37 3.06 11.88
C PHE A 96 -10.77 4.28 11.05
N THR A 97 -9.86 5.23 10.94
CA THR A 97 -10.01 6.45 10.15
C THR A 97 -8.85 6.59 9.18
N ILE A 98 -9.10 7.26 8.07
CA ILE A 98 -8.06 7.74 7.17
C ILE A 98 -7.96 9.23 7.46
N ASP A 99 -6.80 9.66 7.93
CA ASP A 99 -6.62 10.99 8.52
C ASP A 99 -6.18 12.01 7.47
N ASP A 100 -5.56 11.56 6.38
CA ASP A 100 -5.11 12.41 5.29
C ASP A 100 -5.29 11.79 3.90
N SER A 101 -5.13 12.62 2.87
CA SER A 101 -5.13 12.19 1.47
C SER A 101 -3.94 11.30 1.12
N SER A 102 -2.90 11.29 1.96
CA SER A 102 -1.76 10.40 1.83
C SER A 102 -2.09 8.98 2.28
N GLY A 103 -3.30 8.72 2.80
CA GLY A 103 -3.73 7.39 3.22
C GLY A 103 -3.12 6.95 4.56
N ASN A 104 -2.58 7.89 5.36
CA ASN A 104 -2.24 7.60 6.75
C ASN A 104 -3.52 7.46 7.56
N GLY A 105 -3.51 6.58 8.56
CA GLY A 105 -4.73 6.27 9.29
C GLY A 105 -4.52 5.98 10.76
N THR A 106 -5.59 6.18 11.53
CA THR A 106 -5.64 5.88 12.96
C THR A 106 -6.55 4.69 13.21
N ILE A 107 -6.08 3.72 14.00
CA ILE A 107 -6.84 2.60 14.52
C ILE A 107 -7.14 2.90 15.99
N TYR A 108 -8.42 2.86 16.34
CA TYR A 108 -8.90 2.99 17.71
C TYR A 108 -9.38 1.61 18.20
N LEU A 109 -8.81 1.11 19.29
CA LEU A 109 -9.21 -0.15 19.92
C LEU A 109 -9.53 0.08 21.40
N GLU A 110 -10.53 -0.65 21.92
CA GLU A 110 -10.84 -0.63 23.36
C GLU A 110 -9.74 -1.33 24.16
N LYS A 111 -9.28 -2.49 23.66
CA LYS A 111 -8.22 -3.31 24.26
C LYS A 111 -7.30 -3.83 23.18
N TRP A 112 -6.07 -4.20 23.56
CA TRP A 112 -5.16 -4.86 22.63
C TRP A 112 -5.78 -6.17 22.14
N ASN A 113 -5.86 -6.30 20.82
CA ASN A 113 -6.25 -7.53 20.16
C ASN A 113 -5.47 -7.63 18.85
N GLU A 114 -4.57 -8.62 18.79
CA GLU A 114 -3.64 -8.81 17.69
C GLU A 114 -4.36 -8.99 16.34
N GLY A 115 -5.44 -9.79 16.32
CA GLY A 115 -6.22 -10.04 15.12
C GLY A 115 -6.95 -8.80 14.62
N LYS A 116 -7.62 -8.05 15.51
CA LYS A 116 -8.30 -6.80 15.14
C LYS A 116 -7.32 -5.76 14.62
N PHE A 117 -6.17 -5.64 15.28
CA PHE A 117 -5.08 -4.76 14.85
C PHE A 117 -4.58 -5.14 13.45
N ALA A 118 -4.24 -6.41 13.22
CA ALA A 118 -3.73 -6.87 11.93
C ALA A 118 -4.74 -6.65 10.80
N VAL A 119 -6.02 -6.95 11.02
CA VAL A 119 -7.08 -6.74 10.02
C VAL A 119 -7.28 -5.26 9.70
N ALA A 120 -7.28 -4.40 10.70
CA ALA A 120 -7.42 -2.96 10.49
C ALA A 120 -6.18 -2.36 9.79
N ALA A 121 -4.97 -2.78 10.20
CA ALA A 121 -3.72 -2.39 9.57
C ALA A 121 -3.67 -2.83 8.10
N MET A 122 -4.09 -4.07 7.80
CA MET A 122 -4.20 -4.55 6.42
C MET A 122 -5.14 -3.69 5.58
N ARG A 123 -6.32 -3.36 6.11
CA ARG A 123 -7.31 -2.54 5.39
C ARG A 123 -6.75 -1.16 5.05
N LEU A 124 -6.12 -0.50 6.02
CA LEU A 124 -5.49 0.81 5.81
C LEU A 124 -4.34 0.73 4.80
N ALA A 125 -3.46 -0.26 4.93
CA ALA A 125 -2.36 -0.48 3.99
C ALA A 125 -2.85 -0.74 2.56
N VAL A 126 -3.89 -1.56 2.38
CA VAL A 126 -4.51 -1.79 1.06
C VAL A 126 -5.08 -0.49 0.51
N GLN A 127 -5.76 0.31 1.34
CA GLN A 127 -6.28 1.61 0.91
C GLN A 127 -5.14 2.55 0.49
N HIS A 128 -4.01 2.54 1.18
CA HIS A 128 -2.82 3.31 0.84
C HIS A 128 -2.19 2.87 -0.49
N LEU A 129 -2.09 1.56 -0.74
CA LEU A 129 -1.58 1.01 -2.00
C LEU A 129 -2.46 1.35 -3.21
N LEU A 130 -3.74 1.58 -2.97
CA LEU A 130 -4.66 2.11 -3.96
C LEU A 130 -4.42 3.63 -4.09
N VAL A 131 -3.31 4.01 -4.73
CA VAL A 131 -2.91 5.40 -5.03
C VAL A 131 -4.13 6.23 -5.48
N PRO A 132 -4.37 7.43 -4.94
CA PRO A 132 -5.53 8.27 -5.30
C PRO A 132 -5.71 8.45 -6.81
N GLU A 133 -4.63 8.62 -7.56
CA GLU A 133 -4.63 8.72 -9.03
C GLU A 133 -5.04 7.41 -9.71
N ARG A 134 -4.69 6.25 -9.14
CA ARG A 134 -5.12 4.95 -9.65
C ARG A 134 -6.59 4.70 -9.32
N GLN A 135 -7.04 5.06 -8.13
CA GLN A 135 -8.46 5.01 -7.76
C GLN A 135 -9.30 5.90 -8.69
N LYS A 136 -8.86 7.14 -8.93
CA LYS A 136 -9.53 8.07 -9.85
C LYS A 136 -9.65 7.49 -11.26
N ARG A 137 -8.55 6.97 -11.82
CA ARG A 137 -8.57 6.32 -13.14
C ARG A 137 -9.48 5.09 -13.19
N MET A 138 -9.46 4.25 -12.15
CA MET A 138 -10.36 3.10 -12.07
C MET A 138 -11.83 3.54 -11.99
N LEU A 139 -12.13 4.57 -11.19
CA LEU A 139 -13.47 5.12 -11.08
C LEU A 139 -13.96 5.69 -12.40
N GLU A 140 -13.14 6.48 -13.09
CA GLU A 140 -13.44 7.03 -14.42
C GLU A 140 -13.74 5.91 -15.43
N GLU A 141 -12.92 4.86 -15.43
CA GLU A 141 -13.10 3.72 -16.33
C GLU A 141 -14.37 2.90 -15.99
N ILE A 142 -14.66 2.68 -14.70
CA ILE A 142 -15.90 2.03 -14.26
C ILE A 142 -17.10 2.84 -14.74
N VAL A 143 -17.12 4.15 -14.47
CA VAL A 143 -18.20 5.05 -14.89
C VAL A 143 -18.36 5.04 -16.40
N ARG A 144 -17.26 5.11 -17.16
CA ARG A 144 -17.27 5.04 -18.63
C ARG A 144 -17.92 3.76 -19.12
N ARG A 145 -17.48 2.59 -18.63
CA ARG A 145 -18.04 1.28 -19.00
C ARG A 145 -19.50 1.11 -18.59
N THR A 146 -19.87 1.62 -17.41
CA THR A 146 -21.26 1.59 -16.98
C THR A 146 -22.15 2.39 -17.93
N HIS A 147 -21.70 3.54 -18.43
CA HIS A 147 -22.47 4.32 -19.41
C HIS A 147 -22.58 3.61 -20.77
N GLU A 148 -21.60 2.81 -21.18
CA GLU A 148 -21.65 2.02 -22.41
C GLU A 148 -22.63 0.84 -22.32
N ILE A 149 -22.80 0.27 -21.13
CA ILE A 149 -23.69 -0.87 -20.87
C ILE A 149 -25.08 -0.39 -20.42
N ALA A 150 -25.20 0.86 -19.95
CA ALA A 150 -26.44 1.39 -19.42
C ALA A 150 -27.55 1.33 -20.50
N PRO A 151 -28.74 0.79 -20.17
CA PRO A 151 -29.84 0.72 -21.12
C PRO A 151 -30.20 2.13 -21.59
N ILE A 152 -30.21 2.30 -22.91
CA ILE A 152 -30.64 3.53 -23.57
C ILE A 152 -32.02 3.89 -23.01
N LYS A 153 -32.14 5.08 -22.40
CA LYS A 153 -33.44 5.55 -21.87
C LYS A 153 -34.45 5.49 -23.02
N ALA A 154 -35.60 4.86 -22.80
CA ALA A 154 -36.63 4.68 -23.84
C ALA A 154 -37.04 5.99 -24.55
N ALA A 155 -36.88 7.14 -23.89
CA ALA A 155 -37.05 8.46 -24.48
C ALA A 155 -36.09 8.76 -25.65
N GLN A 156 -34.86 8.23 -25.63
CA GLN A 156 -33.88 8.37 -26.72
C GLN A 156 -34.18 7.45 -27.90
N LEU A 157 -34.95 6.37 -27.71
CA LEU A 157 -35.40 5.49 -28.79
C LEU A 157 -36.59 6.07 -29.58
N ARG A 158 -37.38 6.98 -28.98
CA ARG A 158 -38.54 7.60 -29.66
C ARG A 158 -38.16 8.66 -30.71
N ASN A 159 -36.95 9.20 -30.64
CA ASN A 159 -36.50 10.28 -31.52
C ASN A 159 -35.63 9.81 -32.69
N LYS A 160 -35.46 8.51 -32.89
CA LYS A 160 -34.87 8.00 -34.13
C LYS A 160 -36.00 7.93 -35.16
N PRO A 161 -36.08 8.85 -36.15
CA PRO A 161 -37.04 8.68 -37.23
C PRO A 161 -36.75 7.33 -37.87
N ALA A 162 -37.76 6.47 -37.89
CA ALA A 162 -37.73 5.26 -38.67
C ALA A 162 -37.45 5.70 -40.11
N SER A 163 -36.23 5.49 -40.60
CA SER A 163 -35.95 5.60 -42.02
C SER A 163 -36.85 4.57 -42.70
N PRO A 164 -37.80 4.97 -43.57
CA PRO A 164 -38.64 4.03 -44.27
C PRO A 164 -37.84 3.49 -45.46
N ALA A 165 -36.85 2.67 -45.16
CA ALA A 165 -36.29 1.74 -46.12
C ALA A 165 -36.73 0.37 -45.65
N VAL A 166 -37.93 -0.03 -46.08
CA VAL A 166 -38.33 -1.43 -46.12
C VAL A 166 -37.46 -2.06 -47.20
N PRO A 167 -36.47 -2.92 -46.90
CA PRO A 167 -35.93 -3.80 -47.91
C PRO A 167 -37.03 -4.82 -48.18
N HIS A 168 -37.36 -5.01 -49.45
CA HIS A 168 -38.20 -6.10 -49.93
C HIS A 168 -37.83 -7.38 -49.18
N LEU A 169 -38.79 -7.89 -48.41
CA LEU A 169 -38.77 -9.24 -47.85
C LEU A 169 -38.74 -10.19 -49.05
N GLN A 170 -37.56 -10.69 -49.39
CA GLN A 170 -37.40 -11.77 -50.37
C GLN A 170 -37.23 -13.06 -49.58
N ASP A 171 -38.16 -13.98 -49.82
CA ASP A 171 -38.44 -15.21 -49.09
C ASP A 171 -37.31 -16.26 -49.14
N ASP A 172 -36.11 -15.96 -48.64
CA ASP A 172 -34.97 -16.91 -48.68
C ASP A 172 -34.59 -17.51 -47.31
N CYS A 173 -35.22 -17.07 -46.22
CA CYS A 173 -34.82 -17.53 -44.87
C CYS A 173 -35.28 -18.97 -44.57
N ILE A 174 -36.42 -19.42 -45.12
CA ILE A 174 -36.92 -20.79 -44.89
C ILE A 174 -36.12 -21.83 -45.69
N SER A 175 -35.62 -21.48 -46.88
CA SER A 175 -34.80 -22.40 -47.70
C SER A 175 -33.41 -22.65 -47.13
N GLN A 176 -32.83 -21.71 -46.37
CA GLN A 176 -31.53 -21.92 -45.72
C GLN A 176 -31.63 -22.82 -44.48
N MET A 177 -32.74 -22.79 -43.75
CA MET A 177 -32.94 -23.64 -42.57
C MET A 177 -33.05 -25.13 -42.92
N MET A 178 -33.64 -25.48 -44.07
CA MET A 178 -33.73 -26.88 -44.50
C MET A 178 -32.40 -27.46 -45.01
N ASN A 179 -31.49 -26.62 -45.51
CA ASN A 179 -30.16 -27.09 -45.95
C ASN A 179 -29.18 -27.30 -44.80
N ALA A 180 -29.36 -26.61 -43.66
CA ALA A 180 -28.52 -26.79 -42.47
C ALA A 180 -28.85 -28.07 -41.68
N ALA A 181 -30.08 -28.60 -41.80
CA ALA A 181 -30.48 -29.85 -41.14
C ALA A 181 -29.84 -31.11 -41.76
N LEU A 182 -29.34 -31.02 -43.00
CA LEU A 182 -28.70 -32.14 -43.71
C LEU A 182 -27.17 -32.17 -43.59
N ARG A 183 -26.56 -31.11 -43.07
CA ARG A 183 -25.13 -31.08 -42.76
C ARG A 183 -24.99 -31.08 -41.26
N GLY A 184 -24.76 -32.26 -40.68
CA GLY A 184 -24.43 -32.43 -39.27
C GLY A 184 -23.38 -31.40 -38.87
N VAL A 185 -23.77 -30.50 -37.97
CA VAL A 185 -22.87 -29.51 -37.37
C VAL A 185 -21.94 -30.31 -36.45
N ASP A 186 -20.75 -30.62 -36.95
CA ASP A 186 -19.69 -31.24 -36.18
C ASP A 186 -19.13 -30.19 -35.21
N CYS A 187 -19.74 -30.09 -34.03
CA CYS A 187 -19.23 -29.29 -32.92
C CYS A 187 -17.97 -29.96 -32.37
N ARG A 188 -16.82 -29.73 -33.02
CA ARG A 188 -15.52 -30.00 -32.41
C ARG A 188 -15.35 -29.03 -31.23
N THR A 189 -15.54 -29.56 -30.04
CA THR A 189 -15.14 -28.98 -28.75
C THR A 189 -13.68 -28.55 -28.84
N SER A 190 -13.42 -27.24 -28.85
CA SER A 190 -12.09 -26.71 -28.56
C SER A 190 -11.75 -27.10 -27.12
N ALA A 191 -10.91 -28.12 -26.99
CA ALA A 191 -10.39 -28.60 -25.73
C ALA A 191 -9.72 -27.45 -24.97
N ILE A 192 -10.23 -27.22 -23.77
CA ILE A 192 -9.63 -26.44 -22.69
C ILE A 192 -8.24 -27.02 -22.46
N ASN A 193 -7.20 -26.27 -22.81
CA ASN A 193 -5.82 -26.67 -22.57
C ASN A 193 -5.47 -26.37 -21.10
N SER A 194 -5.96 -27.21 -20.19
CA SER A 194 -5.47 -27.32 -18.83
C SER A 194 -4.11 -28.02 -18.86
N ARG A 195 -3.03 -27.28 -18.59
CA ARG A 195 -1.69 -27.85 -18.41
C ARG A 195 -1.54 -28.31 -16.95
N PRO A 196 -1.24 -29.60 -16.68
CA PRO A 196 -1.05 -30.09 -15.33
C PRO A 196 0.37 -29.85 -14.80
N SER A 197 0.40 -29.74 -13.48
CA SER A 197 1.51 -29.85 -12.54
C SER A 197 2.57 -30.88 -12.91
N ALA A 198 3.84 -30.51 -12.81
CA ALA A 198 4.95 -31.44 -12.70
C ALA A 198 5.58 -31.28 -11.32
N ALA A 199 5.50 -32.37 -10.56
CA ALA A 199 6.02 -32.54 -9.22
C ALA A 199 7.56 -32.60 -9.20
N SER A 200 8.12 -32.13 -8.09
CA SER A 200 9.40 -32.57 -7.53
C SER A 200 9.36 -34.09 -7.26
N PRO A 201 10.49 -34.82 -7.28
CA PRO A 201 11.12 -35.13 -6.00
C PRO A 201 12.66 -35.33 -5.98
N GLU A 202 13.20 -35.00 -4.80
CA GLU A 202 14.23 -35.69 -3.99
C GLU A 202 15.63 -36.02 -4.55
N ARG A 203 16.66 -35.34 -4.01
CA ARG A 203 17.53 -35.88 -2.93
C ARG A 203 18.40 -34.79 -2.31
#